data_AF-A0A0J9Y0Z1-F1
#
_entry.id   AF-A0A0J9Y0Z1-F1
#
_cell.length_a   1.000
_cell.length_b   1.000
_cell.length_c   1.000
_cell.angle_alpha   90.00
_cell.angle_beta   90.00
_cell.angle_gamma   90.00
#
_symmetry.space_group_name_H-M   'P 1'
#
loop_
_entity.id
_entity.type
_entity.pdbx_description
1 polymer ?
#
loop_
_entity_poly.entity_id
_entity_poly.type
_entity_poly.pdbx_seq_one_letter_code
_entity_poly.pdbx_strand_id
1 'polypeptide(L)'
;MQAEINGRMFFVNDGLDGLKALYTFVSYFDPFDASLKCVLHAFENDLKAREVEHTLKCNIFFKLIQLACDPSQSMEVVLEPDCTALHPMDYHLCWHLWFILRILRFEHPSESVEHVLHIRYAEQLCQMQLYHLAAIVLMHISDLQSRSDSLIELCDRIADKADEETYMKLSTMALLPDSVIARSRYMRAKLEGNEVKMCLYALQGGMLDEAHSVFFEKVAPDMIISDNYECLSELGGLFEEVSDQIPAWGPGGQIFTDFHHIKKRLEEIGDDEEVKEIMELAHSLELRLVAMPVSNPIQRLAATVMSKYVFKLIYGYEGTETENLPLTYEDKLEIASDLEILPNFSVDCTASPISVVSCSNSD
;
A
#
# COMPACT_ATOMS: atom_id res chain seq x y z
N MET A 1 44.81 -34.31 -17.83
CA MET A 1 45.58 -33.76 -18.97
C MET A 1 47.02 -33.56 -18.54
N GLN A 2 47.72 -34.68 -18.35
CA GLN A 2 49.06 -34.72 -17.78
C GLN A 2 49.99 -35.30 -18.83
N ALA A 3 51.13 -34.66 -19.04
CA ALA A 3 52.17 -35.13 -19.94
C ALA A 3 53.39 -35.49 -19.11
N GLU A 4 53.83 -36.74 -19.19
CA GLU A 4 55.10 -37.15 -18.60
C GLU A 4 56.21 -36.92 -19.63
N ILE A 5 57.11 -35.98 -19.33
CA ILE A 5 58.30 -35.71 -20.16
C ILE A 5 59.51 -35.91 -19.25
N ASN A 6 60.38 -36.87 -19.61
CA ASN A 6 61.62 -37.17 -18.89
C ASN A 6 61.41 -37.49 -17.39
N GLY A 7 60.37 -38.25 -17.04
CA GLY A 7 60.07 -38.63 -15.66
C GLY A 7 59.51 -37.51 -14.78
N ARG A 8 59.15 -36.36 -15.37
CA ARG A 8 58.45 -35.26 -14.71
C ARG A 8 57.06 -35.13 -15.30
N MET A 9 56.08 -35.02 -14.41
CA MET A 9 54.68 -34.79 -14.77
C MET A 9 54.45 -33.30 -14.99
N PHE A 10 53.98 -32.94 -16.18
CA PHE A 10 53.60 -31.58 -16.56
C PHE A 10 52.09 -31.51 -16.74
N PHE A 11 51.48 -30.48 -16.18
CA PHE A 11 50.08 -30.15 -16.43
C PHE A 11 50.02 -29.16 -17.59
N VAL A 12 49.35 -29.55 -18.68
CA VAL A 12 49.22 -28.69 -19.88
C VAL A 12 48.46 -27.39 -19.55
N ASN A 13 47.60 -27.43 -18.53
CA ASN A 13 46.76 -26.32 -18.10
C ASN A 13 47.38 -25.46 -17.00
N ASP A 14 48.67 -25.66 -16.70
CA ASP A 14 49.34 -24.89 -15.66
C ASP A 14 49.51 -23.41 -16.09
N GLY A 15 49.15 -22.48 -15.21
CA GLY A 15 49.14 -21.03 -15.50
C GLY A 15 47.95 -20.52 -16.34
N LEU A 16 46.99 -21.37 -16.73
CA LEU A 16 45.74 -20.93 -17.35
C LEU A 16 44.71 -20.51 -16.30
N ASP A 17 43.91 -19.50 -16.63
CA ASP A 17 42.69 -19.15 -15.89
C ASP A 17 41.74 -20.37 -15.84
N GLY A 18 40.98 -20.51 -14.75
CA GLY A 18 40.20 -21.72 -14.47
C GLY A 18 39.25 -22.11 -15.61
N LEU A 19 38.58 -21.13 -16.22
CA LEU A 19 37.69 -21.38 -17.37
C LEU A 19 38.44 -21.73 -18.66
N LYS A 20 39.64 -21.16 -18.87
CA LYS A 20 40.51 -21.52 -20.00
C LYS A 20 41.06 -22.94 -19.85
N ALA A 21 41.40 -23.33 -18.62
CA ALA A 21 41.78 -24.70 -18.29
C ALA A 21 40.61 -25.67 -18.57
N LEU A 22 39.38 -25.32 -18.18
CA LEU A 22 38.18 -26.11 -18.49
C LEU A 22 37.96 -26.23 -20.00
N TYR A 23 38.05 -25.14 -20.76
CA TYR A 23 37.90 -25.17 -22.21
C TYR A 23 38.89 -26.11 -22.88
N THR A 24 40.17 -26.03 -22.48
CA THR A 24 41.21 -26.93 -22.98
C THR A 24 40.87 -28.38 -22.61
N PHE A 25 40.46 -28.60 -21.36
CA PHE A 25 40.09 -29.92 -20.86
C PHE A 25 38.94 -30.56 -21.66
N VAL A 26 37.87 -29.80 -21.92
CA VAL A 26 36.72 -30.25 -22.73
C VAL A 26 37.13 -30.51 -24.18
N SER A 27 37.97 -29.67 -24.77
CA SER A 27 38.35 -29.76 -26.18
C SER A 27 39.22 -30.97 -26.51
N TYR A 28 40.02 -31.44 -25.55
CA TYR A 28 40.99 -32.53 -25.74
C TYR A 28 40.74 -33.71 -24.80
N PHE A 29 39.51 -33.85 -24.27
CA PHE A 29 39.15 -35.00 -23.46
C PHE A 29 39.04 -36.27 -24.33
N ASP A 30 39.59 -37.38 -23.85
CA ASP A 30 39.52 -38.70 -24.49
C ASP A 30 38.83 -39.67 -23.51
N PRO A 31 37.72 -40.32 -23.90
CA PRO A 31 37.17 -40.41 -25.25
C PRO A 31 36.29 -39.21 -25.65
N PHE A 32 36.29 -38.87 -26.95
CA PHE A 32 35.56 -37.73 -27.50
C PHE A 32 34.02 -37.85 -27.37
N ASP A 33 33.50 -39.07 -27.20
CA ASP A 33 32.07 -39.35 -27.01
C ASP A 33 31.64 -39.30 -25.52
N ALA A 34 32.55 -38.97 -24.61
CA ALA A 34 32.24 -38.82 -23.20
C ALA A 34 31.19 -37.73 -22.96
N SER A 35 30.23 -38.01 -22.07
CA SER A 35 29.26 -37.00 -21.65
C SER A 35 29.95 -35.83 -20.93
N LEU A 36 29.38 -34.62 -21.03
CA LEU A 36 29.91 -33.45 -20.32
C LEU A 36 30.04 -33.68 -18.81
N LYS A 37 29.14 -34.48 -18.21
CA LYS A 37 29.22 -34.90 -16.79
C LYS A 37 30.51 -35.67 -16.48
N CYS A 38 30.89 -36.61 -17.35
CA CYS A 38 32.14 -37.37 -17.21
C CYS A 38 33.37 -36.46 -17.33
N VAL A 39 33.34 -35.55 -18.33
CA VAL A 39 34.42 -34.58 -18.56
C VAL A 39 34.60 -33.66 -17.36
N LEU A 40 33.51 -33.13 -16.81
CA LEU A 40 33.54 -32.26 -15.63
C LEU A 40 34.08 -32.99 -14.39
N HIS A 41 33.62 -34.21 -14.12
CA HIS A 41 34.12 -34.99 -12.98
C HIS A 41 35.63 -35.24 -13.10
N ALA A 42 36.12 -35.52 -14.31
CA ALA A 42 37.55 -35.67 -14.55
C ALA A 42 38.32 -34.35 -14.40
N PHE A 43 37.73 -33.23 -14.82
CA PHE A 43 38.31 -31.90 -14.64
C PHE A 43 38.37 -31.49 -13.16
N GLU A 44 37.32 -31.76 -12.39
CA GLU A 44 37.32 -31.52 -10.93
C GLU A 44 38.42 -32.30 -10.24
N ASN A 45 38.63 -33.57 -10.60
CA ASN A 45 39.75 -34.39 -10.09
C ASN A 45 41.12 -33.80 -10.47
N ASP A 46 41.25 -33.23 -11.67
CA ASP A 46 42.47 -32.52 -12.11
C ASP A 46 42.70 -31.22 -11.29
N LEU A 47 41.64 -30.48 -10.96
CA LEU A 47 41.73 -29.32 -10.07
C LEU A 47 42.17 -29.71 -8.65
N LYS A 48 41.64 -30.82 -8.12
CA LYS A 48 42.03 -31.34 -6.80
C LYS A 48 43.51 -31.73 -6.79
N ALA A 49 43.95 -32.44 -7.82
CA ALA A 49 45.34 -32.89 -7.97
C ALA A 49 46.35 -31.74 -8.08
N ARG A 50 45.90 -30.57 -8.58
CA ARG A 50 46.70 -29.34 -8.68
C ARG A 50 46.55 -28.40 -7.48
N GLU A 51 45.68 -28.69 -6.51
CA GLU A 51 45.35 -27.81 -5.37
C GLU A 51 44.82 -26.42 -5.78
N VAL A 52 44.21 -26.30 -6.97
CA VAL A 52 43.72 -25.01 -7.54
C VAL A 52 42.19 -24.89 -7.56
N GLU A 53 41.47 -25.67 -6.75
CA GLU A 53 40.00 -25.65 -6.68
C GLU A 53 39.43 -24.24 -6.37
N HIS A 54 40.17 -23.44 -5.61
CA HIS A 54 39.78 -22.08 -5.23
C HIS A 54 39.57 -21.15 -6.42
N THR A 55 40.21 -21.42 -7.56
CA THR A 55 40.13 -20.57 -8.78
C THR A 55 38.72 -20.52 -9.38
N LEU A 56 37.93 -21.58 -9.21
CA LEU A 56 36.58 -21.71 -9.78
C LEU A 56 35.49 -21.82 -8.72
N LYS A 57 35.83 -21.74 -7.43
CA LYS A 57 34.91 -21.96 -6.31
C LYS A 57 33.65 -21.09 -6.39
N CYS A 58 33.80 -19.82 -6.77
CA CYS A 58 32.70 -18.85 -6.86
C CYS A 58 32.46 -18.37 -8.30
N ASN A 59 32.82 -19.16 -9.32
CA ASN A 59 32.60 -18.76 -10.71
C ASN A 59 31.19 -19.18 -11.19
N ILE A 60 30.30 -18.21 -11.44
CA ILE A 60 28.93 -18.47 -11.90
C ILE A 60 28.84 -19.36 -13.14
N PHE A 61 29.72 -19.18 -14.13
CA PHE A 61 29.68 -19.98 -15.36
C PHE A 61 30.02 -21.44 -15.06
N PHE A 62 31.03 -21.67 -14.23
CA PHE A 62 31.38 -23.02 -13.81
C PHE A 62 30.23 -23.68 -13.03
N LYS A 63 29.61 -22.94 -12.10
CA LYS A 63 28.44 -23.43 -11.36
C LYS A 63 27.24 -23.75 -12.24
N LEU A 64 26.96 -22.94 -13.26
CA LEU A 64 25.90 -23.21 -14.23
C LEU A 64 26.20 -24.45 -15.08
N ILE A 65 27.46 -24.66 -15.46
CA ILE A 65 27.88 -25.86 -16.18
C ILE A 65 27.74 -27.10 -15.28
N GLN A 66 28.11 -27.01 -13.99
CA GLN A 66 27.89 -28.07 -13.00
C GLN A 66 26.40 -28.41 -12.88
N LEU A 67 25.55 -27.40 -12.70
CA LEU A 67 24.09 -27.56 -12.61
C LEU A 67 23.48 -28.16 -13.88
N ALA A 68 23.97 -27.79 -15.07
CA ALA A 68 23.51 -28.36 -16.33
C ALA A 68 23.87 -29.85 -16.49
N CYS A 69 24.97 -30.31 -15.89
CA CYS A 69 25.37 -31.71 -15.89
C CYS A 69 24.70 -32.54 -14.80
N ASP A 70 24.29 -31.90 -13.71
CA ASP A 70 23.57 -32.54 -12.62
C ASP A 70 22.48 -31.62 -12.05
N PRO A 71 21.24 -31.74 -12.57
CA PRO A 71 20.11 -30.93 -12.11
C PRO A 71 19.71 -31.14 -10.65
N SER A 72 20.24 -32.18 -9.98
CA SER A 72 20.01 -32.45 -8.56
C SER A 72 20.90 -31.63 -7.62
N GLN A 73 21.86 -30.86 -8.17
CA GLN A 73 22.68 -29.97 -7.36
C GLN A 73 21.88 -28.78 -6.85
N SER A 74 22.16 -28.37 -5.61
CA SER A 74 21.51 -27.19 -5.02
C SER A 74 21.77 -25.93 -5.83
N MET A 75 20.69 -25.29 -6.27
CA MET A 75 20.72 -24.02 -6.99
C MET A 75 21.12 -22.85 -6.08
N GLU A 76 21.06 -23.01 -4.75
CA GLU A 76 21.29 -21.94 -3.78
C GLU A 76 22.66 -21.28 -3.97
N VAL A 77 23.71 -22.08 -4.23
CA VAL A 77 25.08 -21.57 -4.47
C VAL A 77 25.15 -20.66 -5.69
N VAL A 78 24.32 -20.90 -6.72
CA VAL A 78 24.32 -20.10 -7.95
C VAL A 78 23.61 -18.76 -7.76
N LEU A 79 22.70 -18.69 -6.79
CA LEU A 79 21.87 -17.52 -6.50
C LEU A 79 22.48 -16.59 -5.44
N GLU A 80 23.65 -16.94 -4.90
CA GLU A 80 24.41 -16.06 -4.01
C GLU A 80 25.14 -14.96 -4.80
N PRO A 81 25.08 -13.70 -4.36
CA PRO A 81 25.71 -12.58 -5.06
C PRO A 81 27.24 -12.74 -5.16
N ASP A 82 27.86 -13.41 -4.21
CA ASP A 82 29.31 -13.73 -4.20
C ASP A 82 29.76 -14.50 -5.45
N CYS A 83 28.86 -15.27 -6.08
CA CYS A 83 29.17 -16.04 -7.28
C CYS A 83 29.12 -15.21 -8.57
N THR A 84 28.49 -14.04 -8.55
CA THR A 84 28.32 -13.17 -9.73
C THR A 84 29.49 -12.23 -9.98
N ALA A 85 30.46 -12.17 -9.05
CA ALA A 85 31.77 -11.51 -9.14
C ALA A 85 31.79 -9.99 -9.44
N LEU A 86 30.64 -9.34 -9.68
CA LEU A 86 30.57 -7.91 -9.98
C LEU A 86 30.46 -7.06 -8.70
N HIS A 87 29.59 -7.46 -7.76
CA HIS A 87 29.46 -6.81 -6.47
C HIS A 87 28.86 -7.77 -5.42
N PRO A 88 29.41 -7.90 -4.20
CA PRO A 88 28.94 -8.86 -3.17
C PRO A 88 27.50 -8.64 -2.67
N MET A 89 26.85 -7.56 -3.09
CA MET A 89 25.50 -7.19 -2.67
C MET A 89 24.55 -7.02 -3.85
N ASP A 90 24.95 -7.46 -5.06
CA ASP A 90 24.13 -7.32 -6.25
C ASP A 90 23.25 -8.55 -6.49
N TYR A 91 21.95 -8.42 -6.19
CA TYR A 91 20.96 -9.47 -6.41
C TYR A 91 20.26 -9.37 -7.78
N HIS A 92 20.60 -8.38 -8.61
CA HIS A 92 19.98 -8.20 -9.93
C HIS A 92 20.16 -9.44 -10.82
N LEU A 93 21.40 -9.90 -11.00
CA LEU A 93 21.68 -11.10 -11.79
C LEU A 93 21.12 -12.36 -11.12
N CYS A 94 21.23 -12.45 -9.79
CA CYS A 94 20.72 -13.59 -9.02
C CYS A 94 19.22 -13.80 -9.25
N TRP A 95 18.41 -12.73 -9.16
CA TRP A 95 16.97 -12.83 -9.34
C TRP A 95 16.58 -13.22 -10.77
N HIS A 96 17.21 -12.61 -11.78
CA HIS A 96 16.94 -12.96 -13.17
C HIS A 96 17.38 -14.39 -13.52
N LEU A 97 18.48 -14.85 -12.94
CA LEU A 97 18.93 -16.23 -13.12
C LEU A 97 17.98 -17.22 -12.46
N TRP A 98 17.53 -16.95 -11.23
CA TRP A 98 16.48 -17.72 -10.57
C TRP A 98 15.24 -17.83 -11.45
N PHE A 99 14.78 -16.72 -12.03
CA PHE A 99 13.59 -16.70 -12.88
C PHE A 99 13.74 -17.59 -14.11
N ILE A 100 14.89 -17.52 -14.80
CA ILE A 100 15.19 -18.37 -15.96
C ILE A 100 15.29 -19.85 -15.55
N LEU A 101 16.01 -20.16 -14.48
CA LEU A 101 16.17 -21.54 -14.00
C LEU A 101 14.83 -22.15 -13.58
N ARG A 102 13.94 -21.34 -12.99
CA ARG A 102 12.56 -21.72 -12.68
C ARG A 102 11.74 -22.05 -13.93
N ILE A 103 11.86 -21.24 -15.00
CA ILE A 103 11.20 -21.51 -16.29
C ILE A 103 11.72 -22.82 -16.90
N LEU A 104 13.02 -23.07 -16.79
CA LEU A 104 13.67 -24.29 -17.27
C LEU A 104 13.41 -25.53 -16.40
N ARG A 105 12.62 -25.40 -15.31
CA ARG A 105 12.20 -26.49 -14.42
C ARG A 105 13.36 -27.16 -13.67
N PHE A 106 14.41 -26.41 -13.33
CA PHE A 106 15.38 -26.86 -12.33
C PHE A 106 14.73 -26.97 -10.96
N GLU A 107 15.32 -27.76 -10.06
CA GLU A 107 14.81 -27.92 -8.70
C GLU A 107 14.73 -26.56 -8.00
N HIS A 108 13.61 -26.34 -7.31
CA HIS A 108 13.36 -25.10 -6.58
C HIS A 108 14.31 -25.02 -5.38
N PRO A 109 14.89 -23.84 -5.10
CA PRO A 109 15.64 -23.67 -3.86
C PRO A 109 14.63 -23.68 -2.69
N SER A 110 15.14 -23.70 -1.46
CA SER A 110 14.28 -23.57 -0.30
C SER A 110 13.44 -22.30 -0.37
N GLU A 111 12.18 -22.35 0.08
CA GLU A 111 11.27 -21.20 0.08
C GLU A 111 11.87 -20.00 0.84
N SER A 112 12.66 -20.27 1.89
CA SER A 112 13.41 -19.26 2.62
C SER A 112 14.42 -18.51 1.75
N VAL A 113 15.13 -19.22 0.86
CA VAL A 113 16.12 -18.59 -0.03
C VAL A 113 15.43 -17.81 -1.14
N GLU A 114 14.33 -18.31 -1.72
CA GLU A 114 13.52 -17.54 -2.68
C GLU A 114 13.01 -16.25 -2.05
N HIS A 115 12.48 -16.33 -0.83
CA HIS A 115 11.96 -15.17 -0.12
C HIS A 115 13.04 -14.11 0.10
N VAL A 116 14.22 -14.50 0.64
CA VAL A 116 15.34 -13.57 0.83
C VAL A 116 15.76 -12.92 -0.49
N LEU A 117 15.85 -13.70 -1.58
CA LEU A 117 16.20 -13.19 -2.90
C LEU A 117 15.21 -12.12 -3.40
N HIS A 118 13.90 -12.36 -3.23
CA HIS A 118 12.87 -11.39 -3.61
C HIS A 118 12.96 -10.10 -2.79
N ILE A 119 13.09 -10.21 -1.47
CA ILE A 119 13.20 -9.05 -0.58
C ILE A 119 14.45 -8.23 -0.94
N ARG A 120 15.61 -8.86 -1.06
CA ARG A 120 16.89 -8.16 -1.33
C ARG A 120 16.88 -7.45 -2.67
N TYR A 121 16.40 -8.10 -3.73
CA TYR A 121 16.35 -7.44 -5.03
C TYR A 121 15.30 -6.30 -5.06
N ALA A 122 14.14 -6.50 -4.43
CA ALA A 122 13.15 -5.44 -4.30
C ALA A 122 13.69 -4.23 -3.51
N GLU A 123 14.47 -4.45 -2.45
CA GLU A 123 15.16 -3.39 -1.70
C GLU A 123 16.10 -2.57 -2.60
N GLN A 124 16.90 -3.24 -3.45
CA GLN A 124 17.78 -2.55 -4.40
C GLN A 124 16.99 -1.69 -5.40
N LEU A 125 15.90 -2.22 -5.94
CA LEU A 125 15.03 -1.49 -6.86
C LEU A 125 14.39 -0.28 -6.17
N CYS A 126 14.02 -0.39 -4.89
CA CYS A 126 13.51 0.74 -4.10
C CYS A 126 14.56 1.84 -3.94
N GLN A 127 15.83 1.50 -3.70
CA GLN A 127 16.91 2.48 -3.60
C GLN A 127 17.11 3.24 -4.92
N MET A 128 16.83 2.59 -6.05
CA MET A 128 16.84 3.19 -7.39
C MET A 128 15.53 3.91 -7.76
N GLN A 129 14.57 4.00 -6.84
CA GLN A 129 13.22 4.59 -7.06
C GLN A 129 12.39 3.86 -8.13
N LEU A 130 12.69 2.60 -8.39
CA LEU A 130 11.96 1.73 -9.33
C LEU A 130 10.89 0.91 -8.61
N TYR A 131 9.98 1.60 -7.91
CA TYR A 131 9.03 0.98 -6.99
C TYR A 131 8.07 -0.01 -7.65
N HIS A 132 7.62 0.28 -8.87
CA HIS A 132 6.76 -0.63 -9.64
C HIS A 132 7.47 -1.96 -9.99
N LEU A 133 8.77 -1.92 -10.28
CA LEU A 133 9.57 -3.15 -10.49
C LEU A 133 9.78 -3.89 -9.17
N ALA A 134 10.02 -3.16 -8.07
CA ALA A 134 10.11 -3.76 -6.74
C ALA A 134 8.82 -4.53 -6.38
N ALA A 135 7.65 -3.93 -6.63
CA ALA A 135 6.36 -4.59 -6.44
C ALA A 135 6.25 -5.86 -7.29
N ILE A 136 6.63 -5.82 -8.57
CA ILE A 136 6.64 -6.99 -9.46
C ILE A 136 7.53 -8.10 -8.90
N VAL A 137 8.72 -7.77 -8.40
CA VAL A 137 9.62 -8.73 -7.76
C VAL A 137 8.96 -9.37 -6.54
N LEU A 138 8.35 -8.57 -5.65
CA LEU A 138 7.67 -9.07 -4.46
C LEU A 138 6.45 -9.94 -4.78
N MET A 139 5.77 -9.71 -5.90
CA MET A 139 4.66 -10.56 -6.35
C MET A 139 5.08 -12.02 -6.62
N HIS A 140 6.37 -12.30 -6.78
CA HIS A 140 6.88 -13.65 -6.98
C HIS A 140 7.03 -14.46 -5.68
N ILE A 141 6.86 -13.84 -4.51
CA ILE A 141 6.84 -14.55 -3.23
C ILE A 141 5.71 -15.58 -3.25
N SER A 142 6.02 -16.85 -2.95
CA SER A 142 5.06 -17.96 -3.03
C SER A 142 3.96 -17.85 -1.98
N ASP A 143 4.33 -17.66 -0.72
CA ASP A 143 3.38 -17.51 0.39
C ASP A 143 2.51 -16.26 0.25
N LEU A 144 1.19 -16.42 0.39
CA LEU A 144 0.22 -15.35 0.20
C LEU A 144 0.35 -14.26 1.28
N GLN A 145 0.51 -14.67 2.54
CA GLN A 145 0.56 -13.73 3.65
C GLN A 145 1.85 -12.91 3.57
N SER A 146 2.99 -13.57 3.41
CA SER A 146 4.30 -12.92 3.27
C SER A 146 4.35 -11.98 2.06
N ARG A 147 3.72 -12.36 0.94
CA ARG A 147 3.60 -11.51 -0.24
C ARG A 147 2.78 -10.24 0.06
N SER A 148 1.63 -10.40 0.71
CA SER A 148 0.78 -9.29 1.11
C SER A 148 1.52 -8.34 2.06
N ASP A 149 2.17 -8.89 3.09
CA ASP A 149 2.90 -8.11 4.09
C ASP A 149 4.08 -7.35 3.45
N SER A 150 4.81 -7.99 2.52
CA SER A 150 5.93 -7.36 1.81
C SER A 150 5.46 -6.20 0.91
N LEU A 151 4.31 -6.36 0.23
CA LEU A 151 3.73 -5.30 -0.59
C LEU A 151 3.21 -4.13 0.26
N ILE A 152 2.60 -4.43 1.41
CA ILE A 152 2.18 -3.43 2.38
C ILE A 152 3.40 -2.66 2.91
N GLU A 153 4.46 -3.36 3.30
CA GLU A 153 5.69 -2.74 3.80
C GLU A 153 6.36 -1.86 2.73
N LEU A 154 6.36 -2.30 1.46
CA LEU A 154 6.80 -1.49 0.33
C LEU A 154 5.98 -0.19 0.24
N CYS A 155 4.66 -0.29 0.24
CA CYS A 155 3.74 0.84 0.12
C CYS A 155 3.86 1.84 1.28
N ASP A 156 4.04 1.34 2.51
CA ASP A 156 4.24 2.15 3.70
C ASP A 156 5.60 2.89 3.63
N ARG A 157 6.65 2.21 3.12
CA ARG A 157 8.00 2.77 2.98
C ARG A 157 8.12 3.85 1.90
N ILE A 158 7.37 3.74 0.82
CA ILE A 158 7.41 4.72 -0.28
C ILE A 158 6.46 5.89 -0.08
N ALA A 159 5.61 5.88 0.95
CA ALA A 159 4.54 6.85 1.14
C ALA A 159 5.05 8.32 1.17
N ASP A 160 6.25 8.55 1.68
CA ASP A 160 6.88 9.88 1.73
C ASP A 160 7.41 10.35 0.36
N LYS A 161 7.84 9.42 -0.48
CA LYS A 161 8.54 9.67 -1.76
C LYS A 161 7.67 9.50 -3.00
N ALA A 162 6.61 8.71 -2.91
CA ALA A 162 5.75 8.38 -4.04
C ALA A 162 4.94 9.60 -4.47
N ASP A 163 4.93 9.85 -5.78
CA ASP A 163 4.10 10.81 -6.47
C ASP A 163 2.98 10.11 -7.27
N GLU A 164 2.11 10.88 -7.93
CA GLU A 164 1.03 10.30 -8.71
C GLU A 164 1.53 9.47 -9.90
N GLU A 165 2.67 9.81 -10.50
CA GLU A 165 3.28 8.98 -11.55
C GLU A 165 3.70 7.61 -11.00
N THR A 166 4.26 7.57 -9.79
CA THR A 166 4.60 6.34 -9.09
C THR A 166 3.36 5.47 -8.85
N TYR A 167 2.28 6.06 -8.33
CA TYR A 167 1.03 5.34 -8.09
C TYR A 167 0.38 4.83 -9.37
N MET A 168 0.41 5.63 -10.44
CA MET A 168 -0.04 5.20 -11.76
C MET A 168 0.75 3.98 -12.25
N LYS A 169 2.09 3.99 -12.15
CA LYS A 169 2.90 2.82 -12.54
C LYS A 169 2.61 1.60 -11.68
N LEU A 170 2.38 1.77 -10.37
CA LEU A 170 2.00 0.67 -9.48
C LEU A 170 0.65 0.05 -9.86
N SER A 171 -0.33 0.89 -10.23
CA SER A 171 -1.64 0.44 -10.71
C SER A 171 -1.55 -0.20 -12.10
N THR A 172 -0.90 0.43 -13.08
CA THR A 172 -0.96 -0.04 -14.48
C THR A 172 0.09 -1.08 -14.85
N MET A 173 1.30 -1.00 -14.27
CA MET A 173 2.40 -1.91 -14.61
C MET A 173 2.49 -3.09 -13.64
N ALA A 174 2.41 -2.81 -12.34
CA ALA A 174 2.46 -3.85 -11.32
C ALA A 174 1.07 -4.44 -11.00
N LEU A 175 -0.01 -3.84 -11.51
CA LEU A 175 -1.39 -4.29 -11.30
C LEU A 175 -1.74 -4.46 -9.82
N LEU A 176 -1.21 -3.57 -8.97
CA LEU A 176 -1.55 -3.59 -7.56
C LEU A 176 -3.01 -3.19 -7.34
N PRO A 177 -3.73 -3.83 -6.40
CA PRO A 177 -5.08 -3.43 -6.04
C PRO A 177 -5.12 -1.98 -5.55
N ASP A 178 -6.18 -1.26 -5.92
CA ASP A 178 -6.37 0.14 -5.53
C ASP A 178 -6.38 0.32 -4.01
N SER A 179 -6.83 -0.68 -3.24
CA SER A 179 -6.80 -0.67 -1.78
C SER A 179 -5.38 -0.58 -1.21
N VAL A 180 -4.41 -1.26 -1.82
CA VAL A 180 -3.00 -1.24 -1.41
C VAL A 180 -2.37 0.12 -1.74
N ILE A 181 -2.74 0.71 -2.87
CA ILE A 181 -2.28 2.05 -3.27
C ILE A 181 -2.90 3.11 -2.35
N ALA A 182 -4.20 3.01 -2.06
CA ALA A 182 -4.91 3.86 -1.12
C ALA A 182 -4.27 3.82 0.27
N ARG A 183 -3.81 2.67 0.73
CA ARG A 183 -3.02 2.57 1.97
C ARG A 183 -1.74 3.41 1.94
N SER A 184 -0.98 3.38 0.86
CA SER A 184 0.21 4.24 0.73
C SER A 184 -0.16 5.73 0.78
N ARG A 185 -1.25 6.13 0.10
CA ARG A 185 -1.77 7.49 0.13
C ARG A 185 -2.24 7.91 1.53
N TYR A 186 -2.86 6.99 2.27
CA TYR A 186 -3.20 7.20 3.68
C TYR A 186 -1.97 7.49 4.53
N MET A 187 -0.91 6.69 4.39
CA MET A 187 0.35 6.90 5.11
C MET A 187 1.00 8.25 4.76
N ARG A 188 0.93 8.66 3.49
CA ARG A 188 1.37 9.99 3.04
C ARG A 188 0.57 11.11 3.71
N ALA A 189 -0.76 11.02 3.68
CA ALA A 189 -1.64 12.00 4.31
C ALA A 189 -1.39 12.10 5.82
N LYS A 190 -1.07 10.98 6.48
CA LYS A 190 -0.68 10.93 7.89
C LYS A 190 0.63 11.66 8.17
N LEU A 191 1.62 11.55 7.28
CA LEU A 191 2.87 12.31 7.39
C LEU A 191 2.67 13.81 7.14
N GLU A 192 1.77 14.16 6.22
CA GLU A 192 1.39 15.55 5.92
C GLU A 192 0.49 16.17 7.00
N GLY A 193 -0.11 15.37 7.88
CA GLY A 193 -1.07 15.81 8.89
C GLY A 193 -2.44 16.21 8.32
N ASN A 194 -2.78 15.73 7.11
CA ASN A 194 -4.05 16.05 6.45
C ASN A 194 -5.11 15.01 6.81
N GLU A 195 -5.91 15.31 7.83
CA GLU A 195 -6.86 14.38 8.45
C GLU A 195 -8.04 14.03 7.52
N VAL A 196 -8.47 14.97 6.68
CA VAL A 196 -9.52 14.76 5.66
C VAL A 196 -9.07 13.72 4.64
N LYS A 197 -7.85 13.89 4.08
CA LYS A 197 -7.26 12.92 3.15
C LYS A 197 -6.99 11.58 3.82
N MET A 198 -6.55 11.58 5.09
CA MET A 198 -6.38 10.34 5.85
C MET A 198 -7.70 9.57 5.92
N CYS A 199 -8.80 10.23 6.27
CA CYS A 199 -10.10 9.59 6.34
C CYS A 199 -10.54 9.00 4.98
N LEU A 200 -10.44 9.80 3.92
CA LEU A 200 -10.79 9.38 2.55
C LEU A 200 -9.98 8.16 2.08
N TYR A 201 -8.65 8.22 2.21
CA TYR A 201 -7.79 7.12 1.77
C TYR A 201 -7.89 5.88 2.66
N ALA A 202 -8.23 6.05 3.94
CA ALA A 202 -8.52 4.92 4.82
C ALA A 202 -9.77 4.14 4.34
N LEU A 203 -10.85 4.86 3.99
CA LEU A 203 -12.05 4.26 3.40
C LEU A 203 -11.74 3.53 2.09
N GLN A 204 -11.05 4.19 1.15
CA GLN A 204 -10.66 3.58 -0.13
C GLN A 204 -9.74 2.36 0.05
N GLY A 205 -8.93 2.36 1.11
CA GLY A 205 -8.07 1.24 1.50
C GLY A 205 -8.79 0.08 2.20
N GLY A 206 -10.08 0.23 2.53
CA GLY A 206 -10.83 -0.74 3.33
C GLY A 206 -10.44 -0.77 4.81
N MET A 207 -9.67 0.22 5.29
CA MET A 207 -9.28 0.37 6.69
C MET A 207 -10.40 1.07 7.46
N LEU A 208 -11.53 0.38 7.63
CA LEU A 208 -12.78 0.96 8.13
C LEU A 208 -12.67 1.46 9.58
N ASP A 209 -11.95 0.73 10.43
CA ASP A 209 -11.76 1.10 11.84
C ASP A 209 -10.94 2.39 11.95
N GLU A 210 -9.84 2.50 11.20
CA GLU A 210 -9.02 3.70 11.14
C GLU A 210 -9.77 4.87 10.51
N ALA A 211 -10.53 4.62 9.44
CA ALA A 211 -11.34 5.63 8.79
C ALA A 211 -12.38 6.22 9.75
N HIS A 212 -13.12 5.35 10.44
CA HIS A 212 -14.16 5.72 11.39
C HIS A 212 -13.58 6.48 12.59
N SER A 213 -12.46 6.02 13.17
CA SER A 213 -11.80 6.73 14.28
C SER A 213 -11.34 8.13 13.86
N VAL A 214 -10.69 8.28 12.71
CA VAL A 214 -10.25 9.60 12.22
C VAL A 214 -11.45 10.51 11.92
N PHE A 215 -12.51 9.96 11.33
CA PHE A 215 -13.74 10.68 11.04
C PHE A 215 -14.38 11.23 12.31
N PHE A 216 -14.63 10.35 13.28
CA PHE A 216 -15.33 10.66 14.52
C PHE A 216 -14.53 11.60 15.44
N GLU A 217 -13.23 11.36 15.56
CA GLU A 217 -12.41 12.09 16.51
C GLU A 217 -12.06 13.48 16.03
N LYS A 218 -11.88 13.66 14.72
CA LYS A 218 -11.24 14.85 14.19
C LYS A 218 -12.00 15.50 13.06
N VAL A 219 -12.22 14.75 11.98
CA VAL A 219 -12.71 15.31 10.71
C VAL A 219 -14.13 15.85 10.83
N ALA A 220 -15.07 15.05 11.29
CA ALA A 220 -16.46 15.48 11.40
C ALA A 220 -16.65 16.61 12.43
N PRO A 221 -16.08 16.56 13.64
CA PRO A 221 -16.11 17.67 14.57
C PRO A 221 -15.55 18.98 14.01
N ASP A 222 -14.41 18.93 13.31
CA ASP A 222 -13.77 20.11 12.72
C ASP A 222 -14.62 20.70 11.58
N MET A 223 -15.23 19.85 10.75
CA MET A 223 -16.16 20.28 9.69
C MET A 223 -17.41 20.95 10.24
N ILE A 224 -17.96 20.48 11.36
CA ILE A 224 -19.08 21.16 12.03
C ILE A 224 -18.68 22.54 12.55
N ILE A 225 -17.50 22.66 13.16
CA ILE A 225 -17.03 23.92 13.76
C ILE A 225 -16.69 24.95 12.67
N SER A 226 -16.16 24.50 11.54
CA SER A 226 -15.78 25.33 10.40
C SER A 226 -16.92 25.56 9.39
N ASP A 227 -18.12 25.06 9.67
CA ASP A 227 -19.29 25.10 8.78
C ASP A 227 -19.04 24.52 7.37
N ASN A 228 -18.09 23.59 7.23
CA ASN A 228 -17.79 22.91 5.97
C ASN A 228 -18.69 21.69 5.76
N TYR A 229 -19.97 21.96 5.51
CA TYR A 229 -21.01 20.94 5.37
C TYR A 229 -20.94 20.16 4.05
N GLU A 230 -20.41 20.75 2.98
CA GLU A 230 -20.26 20.07 1.68
C GLU A 230 -19.33 18.86 1.81
N CYS A 231 -18.14 19.07 2.37
CA CYS A 231 -17.17 17.98 2.55
C CYS A 231 -17.66 16.92 3.55
N LEU A 232 -18.41 17.34 4.57
CA LEU A 232 -19.06 16.42 5.52
C LEU A 232 -20.10 15.54 4.82
N SER A 233 -20.87 16.11 3.88
CA SER A 233 -21.86 15.39 3.08
C SER A 233 -21.19 14.35 2.17
N GLU A 234 -20.13 14.75 1.46
CA GLU A 234 -19.38 13.86 0.56
C GLU A 234 -18.79 12.67 1.32
N LEU A 235 -18.05 12.92 2.42
CA LEU A 235 -17.47 11.85 3.23
C LEU A 235 -18.55 11.02 3.93
N GLY A 236 -19.57 11.68 4.47
CA GLY A 236 -20.71 11.02 5.11
C GLY A 236 -21.38 10.02 4.17
N GLY A 237 -21.64 10.43 2.92
CA GLY A 237 -22.20 9.56 1.89
C GLY A 237 -21.35 8.30 1.64
N LEU A 238 -20.02 8.44 1.57
CA LEU A 238 -19.11 7.30 1.41
C LEU A 238 -19.15 6.35 2.62
N PHE A 239 -19.31 6.87 3.84
CA PHE A 239 -19.46 6.04 5.03
C PHE A 239 -20.80 5.32 5.08
N GLU A 240 -21.90 5.96 4.65
CA GLU A 240 -23.22 5.34 4.61
C GLU A 240 -23.28 4.14 3.65
N GLU A 241 -22.48 4.14 2.58
CA GLU A 241 -22.37 2.98 1.67
C GLU A 241 -21.78 1.72 2.35
N VAL A 242 -21.01 1.91 3.42
CA VAL A 242 -20.32 0.84 4.17
C VAL A 242 -20.74 0.76 5.63
N SER A 243 -21.81 1.45 6.03
CA SER A 243 -22.24 1.61 7.43
C SER A 243 -22.47 0.28 8.13
N ASP A 244 -22.98 -0.72 7.42
CA ASP A 244 -23.26 -2.07 7.94
C ASP A 244 -22.01 -2.82 8.40
N GLN A 245 -20.83 -2.42 7.90
CA GLN A 245 -19.55 -3.03 8.22
C GLN A 245 -18.82 -2.29 9.34
N ILE A 246 -19.30 -1.10 9.72
CA ILE A 246 -18.64 -0.22 10.69
C ILE A 246 -19.27 -0.41 12.07
N PRO A 247 -18.52 -0.94 13.06
CA PRO A 247 -19.03 -1.06 14.41
C PRO A 247 -19.38 0.31 14.99
N ALA A 248 -20.59 0.43 15.53
CA ALA A 248 -21.06 1.64 16.22
C ALA A 248 -21.06 2.91 15.34
N TRP A 249 -21.33 2.78 14.03
CA TRP A 249 -21.53 3.95 13.14
C TRP A 249 -22.60 4.92 13.66
N GLY A 250 -23.72 4.41 14.18
CA GLY A 250 -24.82 5.24 14.71
C GLY A 250 -24.36 6.32 15.72
N PRO A 251 -23.73 5.94 16.84
CA PRO A 251 -23.20 6.90 17.82
C PRO A 251 -21.86 7.54 17.42
N GLY A 252 -21.10 6.95 16.50
CA GLY A 252 -19.74 7.38 16.13
C GLY A 252 -19.62 8.18 14.83
N GLY A 253 -20.68 8.28 14.02
CA GLY A 253 -20.60 8.98 12.73
C GLY A 253 -21.94 9.51 12.25
N GLN A 254 -22.99 8.70 12.39
CA GLN A 254 -24.33 9.04 11.93
C GLN A 254 -24.89 10.31 12.58
N ILE A 255 -24.47 10.64 13.80
CA ILE A 255 -24.83 11.90 14.48
C ILE A 255 -24.48 13.12 13.62
N PHE A 256 -23.33 13.10 12.95
CA PHE A 256 -22.86 14.23 12.13
C PHE A 256 -23.58 14.29 10.79
N THR A 257 -23.82 13.14 10.16
CA THR A 257 -24.55 13.06 8.88
C THR A 257 -26.02 13.44 9.07
N ASP A 258 -26.67 12.98 10.14
CA ASP A 258 -28.04 13.35 10.49
C ASP A 258 -28.18 14.84 10.81
N PHE A 259 -27.20 15.43 11.50
CA PHE A 259 -27.18 16.86 11.75
C PHE A 259 -27.12 17.66 10.45
N HIS A 260 -26.23 17.29 9.53
CA HIS A 260 -26.15 17.92 8.21
C HIS A 260 -27.46 17.74 7.43
N HIS A 261 -28.05 16.55 7.48
CA HIS A 261 -29.31 16.25 6.81
C HIS A 261 -30.48 17.09 7.34
N ILE A 262 -30.57 17.32 8.66
CA ILE A 262 -31.54 18.25 9.27
C ILE A 262 -31.34 19.67 8.75
N LYS A 263 -30.09 20.17 8.73
CA LYS A 263 -29.77 21.50 8.21
C LYS A 263 -30.19 21.66 6.76
N LYS A 264 -29.79 20.73 5.90
CA LYS A 264 -30.10 20.75 4.47
C LYS A 264 -31.61 20.72 4.21
N ARG A 265 -32.32 19.80 4.86
CA ARG A 265 -33.79 19.72 4.72
C ARG A 265 -34.46 21.01 5.16
N LEU A 266 -33.99 21.65 6.24
CA LEU A 266 -34.55 22.92 6.74
C LEU A 266 -34.45 24.07 5.72
N GLU A 267 -33.36 24.13 4.97
CA GLU A 267 -33.15 25.13 3.90
C GLU A 267 -34.09 24.92 2.71
N GLU A 268 -34.49 23.67 2.46
CA GLU A 268 -35.30 23.26 1.30
C GLU A 268 -36.81 23.15 1.61
N ILE A 269 -37.27 23.44 2.84
CA ILE A 269 -38.67 23.21 3.27
C ILE A 269 -39.69 23.91 2.38
N GLY A 270 -40.64 23.13 1.86
CA GLY A 270 -41.83 23.61 1.18
C GLY A 270 -43.17 23.25 1.86
N ASP A 271 -43.20 22.23 2.74
CA ASP A 271 -44.45 21.64 3.27
C ASP A 271 -44.38 21.35 4.79
N ASP A 272 -45.54 21.33 5.46
CA ASP A 272 -45.67 21.13 6.92
C ASP A 272 -45.38 19.68 7.36
N GLU A 273 -45.66 18.68 6.50
CA GLU A 273 -45.36 17.26 6.81
C GLU A 273 -43.84 17.01 6.89
N GLU A 274 -43.05 17.69 6.04
CA GLU A 274 -41.58 17.62 6.06
C GLU A 274 -41.02 18.18 7.38
N VAL A 275 -41.65 19.22 7.93
CA VAL A 275 -41.24 19.80 9.21
C VAL A 275 -41.40 18.79 10.33
N LYS A 276 -42.49 18.01 10.34
CA LYS A 276 -42.73 16.99 11.35
C LYS A 276 -41.69 15.87 11.31
N GLU A 277 -41.31 15.40 10.11
CA GLU A 277 -40.23 14.41 9.96
C GLU A 277 -38.88 14.96 10.47
N ILE A 278 -38.57 16.22 10.15
CA ILE A 278 -37.35 16.89 10.65
C ILE A 278 -37.35 16.95 12.18
N MET A 279 -38.51 17.23 12.79
CA MET A 279 -38.66 17.29 14.24
C MET A 279 -38.49 15.93 14.91
N GLU A 280 -39.00 14.84 14.33
CA GLU A 280 -38.76 13.48 14.82
C GLU A 280 -37.26 13.12 14.77
N LEU A 281 -36.58 13.49 13.67
CA LEU A 281 -35.13 13.33 13.55
C LEU A 281 -34.36 14.19 14.57
N ALA A 282 -34.81 15.43 14.82
CA ALA A 282 -34.19 16.33 15.78
C ALA A 282 -34.26 15.77 17.22
N HIS A 283 -35.40 15.23 17.64
CA HIS A 283 -35.55 14.57 18.95
C HIS A 283 -34.68 13.31 19.07
N SER A 284 -34.61 12.51 18.00
CA SER A 284 -33.72 11.34 17.95
C SER A 284 -32.24 11.75 18.07
N LEU A 285 -31.86 12.84 17.39
CA LEU A 285 -30.50 13.38 17.43
C LEU A 285 -30.16 13.97 18.80
N GLU A 286 -31.09 14.66 19.46
CA GLU A 286 -30.93 15.18 20.82
C GLU A 286 -30.50 14.06 21.80
N LEU A 287 -31.23 12.94 21.81
CA LEU A 287 -30.93 11.80 22.68
C LEU A 287 -29.54 11.21 22.40
N ARG A 288 -29.15 11.11 21.11
CA ARG A 288 -27.84 10.58 20.70
C ARG A 288 -26.70 11.54 20.99
N LEU A 289 -26.90 12.85 20.86
CA LEU A 289 -25.92 13.88 21.22
C LEU A 289 -25.58 13.83 22.71
N VAL A 290 -26.57 13.59 23.58
CA VAL A 290 -26.36 13.40 25.02
C VAL A 290 -25.52 12.15 25.31
N ALA A 291 -25.72 11.08 24.53
CA ALA A 291 -25.00 9.81 24.67
C ALA A 291 -23.67 9.76 23.90
N MET A 292 -23.32 10.81 23.14
CA MET A 292 -22.13 10.83 22.29
C MET A 292 -20.85 10.75 23.14
N PRO A 293 -19.92 9.84 22.85
CA PRO A 293 -18.66 9.77 23.58
C PRO A 293 -17.79 10.98 23.24
N VAL A 294 -17.58 11.87 24.21
CA VAL A 294 -16.75 13.07 24.05
C VAL A 294 -15.37 12.82 24.64
N SER A 295 -14.41 12.60 23.75
CA SER A 295 -13.03 12.26 24.12
C SER A 295 -12.09 13.47 24.06
N ASN A 296 -12.39 14.47 23.22
CA ASN A 296 -11.51 15.62 22.99
C ASN A 296 -12.28 16.96 22.99
N PRO A 297 -11.59 18.12 23.14
CA PRO A 297 -12.25 19.42 23.24
C PRO A 297 -12.94 19.86 21.94
N ILE A 298 -12.46 19.41 20.78
CA ILE A 298 -13.05 19.71 19.47
C ILE A 298 -14.41 19.02 19.35
N GLN A 299 -14.50 17.74 19.69
CA GLN A 299 -15.76 16.99 19.79
C GLN A 299 -16.73 17.64 20.76
N ARG A 300 -16.26 18.15 21.91
CA ARG A 300 -17.11 18.86 22.87
C ARG A 300 -17.69 20.13 22.27
N LEU A 301 -16.87 20.90 21.55
CA LEU A 301 -17.31 22.12 20.88
C LEU A 301 -18.32 21.79 19.79
N ALA A 302 -18.03 20.83 18.92
CA ALA A 302 -18.94 20.37 17.87
C ALA A 302 -20.27 19.87 18.45
N ALA A 303 -20.24 19.03 19.49
CA ALA A 303 -21.43 18.59 20.21
C ALA A 303 -22.25 19.77 20.76
N THR A 304 -21.58 20.77 21.33
CA THR A 304 -22.26 21.96 21.86
C THR A 304 -22.93 22.78 20.75
N VAL A 305 -22.25 22.94 19.60
CA VAL A 305 -22.79 23.63 18.41
C VAL A 305 -24.02 22.89 17.90
N MET A 306 -23.92 21.57 17.69
CA MET A 306 -25.03 20.74 17.24
C MET A 306 -26.19 20.76 18.23
N SER A 307 -25.93 20.54 19.52
CA SER A 307 -26.97 20.57 20.56
C SER A 307 -27.67 21.92 20.62
N LYS A 308 -26.94 23.04 20.61
CA LYS A 308 -27.56 24.38 20.63
C LYS A 308 -28.48 24.60 19.44
N TYR A 309 -28.06 24.16 18.25
CA TYR A 309 -28.87 24.24 17.04
C TYR A 309 -30.13 23.37 17.14
N VAL A 310 -29.98 22.09 17.51
CA VAL A 310 -31.09 21.14 17.64
C VAL A 310 -32.09 21.59 18.70
N PHE A 311 -31.63 22.05 19.87
CA PHE A 311 -32.52 22.58 20.90
C PHE A 311 -33.26 23.84 20.43
N LYS A 312 -32.57 24.77 19.75
CA LYS A 312 -33.22 25.97 19.21
C LYS A 312 -34.32 25.61 18.20
N LEU A 313 -34.05 24.61 17.35
CA LEU A 313 -35.02 24.09 16.38
C LEU A 313 -36.24 23.49 17.09
N ILE A 314 -36.02 22.61 18.08
CA ILE A 314 -37.10 21.94 18.80
C ILE A 314 -37.99 22.96 19.55
N TYR A 315 -37.39 23.83 20.35
CA TYR A 315 -38.13 24.84 21.12
C TYR A 315 -38.82 25.88 20.23
N GLY A 316 -38.21 26.25 19.10
CA GLY A 316 -38.81 27.15 18.13
C GLY A 316 -40.11 26.57 17.56
N TYR A 317 -40.08 25.30 17.14
CA TYR A 317 -41.24 24.63 16.58
C TYR A 317 -42.33 24.35 17.64
N GLU A 318 -41.97 23.80 18.79
CA GLU A 318 -42.95 23.52 19.86
C GLU A 318 -43.59 24.79 20.42
N GLY A 319 -42.83 25.90 20.49
CA GLY A 319 -43.37 27.21 20.81
C GLY A 319 -44.45 27.64 19.82
N THR A 320 -44.23 27.45 18.52
CA THR A 320 -45.20 27.79 17.47
C THR A 320 -46.43 26.88 17.44
N GLU A 321 -46.28 25.58 17.76
CA GLU A 321 -47.41 24.66 17.92
C GLU A 321 -48.30 25.04 19.11
N THR A 322 -47.72 25.42 20.25
CA THR A 322 -48.50 25.84 21.43
C THR A 322 -49.27 27.15 21.21
N GLU A 323 -48.84 27.99 20.26
CA GLU A 323 -49.51 29.24 19.88
C GLU A 323 -50.44 29.11 18.64
N ASN A 324 -50.55 27.94 18.01
CA ASN A 324 -51.24 27.74 16.72
C ASN A 324 -50.82 28.77 15.62
N LEU A 325 -49.54 29.15 15.59
CA LEU A 325 -48.99 29.92 14.47
C LEU A 325 -48.14 29.00 13.60
N PRO A 326 -48.34 28.95 12.27
CA PRO A 326 -47.35 28.33 11.40
C PRO A 326 -46.05 29.13 11.50
N LEU A 327 -44.90 28.46 11.59
CA LEU A 327 -43.58 29.09 11.50
C LEU A 327 -43.52 29.95 10.24
N THR A 328 -43.55 31.27 10.42
CA THR A 328 -43.49 32.19 9.29
C THR A 328 -42.09 32.09 8.67
N TYR A 329 -41.98 32.28 7.35
CA TYR A 329 -40.69 32.31 6.65
C TYR A 329 -39.69 33.31 7.29
N GLU A 330 -40.22 34.38 7.91
CA GLU A 330 -39.45 35.35 8.69
C GLU A 330 -38.88 34.77 9.98
N ASP A 331 -39.61 33.92 10.71
CA ASP A 331 -39.12 33.24 11.92
C ASP A 331 -38.01 32.22 11.58
N LYS A 332 -38.13 31.54 10.43
CA LYS A 332 -37.09 30.64 9.90
C LYS A 332 -35.79 31.41 9.57
N LEU A 333 -35.91 32.59 8.97
CA LEU A 333 -34.79 33.49 8.66
C LEU A 333 -34.19 34.14 9.92
N GLU A 334 -35.00 34.47 10.92
CA GLU A 334 -34.53 35.07 12.17
C GLU A 334 -33.79 34.03 13.02
N ILE A 335 -34.29 32.79 13.07
CA ILE A 335 -33.58 31.64 13.65
C ILE A 335 -32.23 31.43 12.95
N ALA A 336 -32.17 31.50 11.61
CA ALA A 336 -30.95 31.36 10.81
C ALA A 336 -29.98 32.54 10.98
N SER A 337 -30.45 33.80 11.00
CA SER A 337 -29.59 34.99 11.09
C SER A 337 -29.00 35.19 12.49
N ASP A 338 -29.74 34.83 13.55
CA ASP A 338 -29.24 34.85 14.93
C ASP A 338 -28.13 33.81 15.17
N LEU A 339 -27.95 32.85 14.25
CA LEU A 339 -26.91 31.82 14.30
C LEU A 339 -25.63 32.23 13.58
N GLU A 340 -25.65 33.22 12.66
CA GLU A 340 -24.45 33.75 11.97
C GLU A 340 -23.57 34.61 12.90
N ILE A 341 -24.04 34.95 14.10
CA ILE A 341 -23.28 35.73 15.09
C ILE A 341 -22.44 34.80 15.97
N LEU A 342 -21.50 34.08 15.37
CA LEU A 342 -20.30 33.58 16.06
C LEU A 342 -19.08 34.26 15.44
N PRO A 343 -18.11 34.71 16.25
CA PRO A 343 -17.02 35.54 15.74
C PRO A 343 -16.18 34.75 14.74
N ASN A 344 -16.15 35.22 13.49
CA ASN A 344 -15.21 34.80 12.46
C ASN A 344 -13.79 34.74 13.04
N PHE A 345 -13.29 33.54 13.31
CA PHE A 345 -11.86 33.30 13.33
C PHE A 345 -11.44 33.06 11.89
N SER A 346 -10.90 34.08 11.24
CA SER A 346 -10.33 33.92 9.90
C SER A 346 -9.12 32.99 10.00
N VAL A 347 -9.22 31.84 9.35
CA VAL A 347 -8.05 31.09 8.92
C VAL A 347 -8.13 31.05 7.39
N ASP A 348 -7.24 31.80 6.75
CA ASP A 348 -7.07 31.83 5.30
C ASP A 348 -6.75 30.43 4.77
N CYS A 349 -7.77 29.72 4.28
CA CYS A 349 -7.60 28.51 3.48
C CYS A 349 -7.72 28.86 2.00
N THR A 350 -6.68 29.47 1.43
CA THR A 350 -6.52 29.50 -0.03
C THR A 350 -6.03 28.13 -0.50
N ALA A 351 -6.97 27.25 -0.85
CA ALA A 351 -6.69 26.08 -1.69
C ALA A 351 -7.69 26.09 -2.85
N SER A 352 -7.18 26.39 -4.04
CA SER A 352 -7.95 26.35 -5.28
C SER A 352 -8.34 24.90 -5.60
N PRO A 353 -9.56 24.61 -6.06
CA PRO A 353 -9.93 23.26 -6.47
C PRO A 353 -9.29 22.97 -7.83
N ILE A 354 -8.32 22.06 -7.85
CA ILE A 354 -7.93 21.39 -9.10
C ILE A 354 -8.94 20.28 -9.34
N SER A 355 -9.67 20.44 -10.43
CA SER A 355 -10.65 19.53 -11.01
C SER A 355 -10.23 18.06 -10.97
N VAL A 356 -11.02 17.24 -10.29
CA VAL A 356 -11.00 15.77 -10.42
C VAL A 356 -11.64 15.42 -11.77
N VAL A 357 -10.86 14.76 -12.61
CA VAL A 357 -11.26 14.22 -13.90
C VAL A 357 -12.22 13.06 -13.68
N SER A 358 -13.42 13.17 -14.24
CA SER A 358 -14.38 12.08 -14.37
C SER A 358 -13.91 11.11 -15.46
N CYS A 359 -13.50 9.91 -15.07
CA CYS A 359 -13.40 8.79 -16.01
C CYS A 359 -14.81 8.20 -16.20
N SER A 360 -15.49 8.66 -17.25
CA SER A 360 -16.69 8.03 -17.77
C SER A 360 -16.34 6.66 -18.34
N ASN A 361 -16.95 5.61 -17.77
CA ASN A 361 -17.05 4.30 -18.40
C ASN A 361 -17.86 4.42 -19.69
N SER A 362 -17.32 3.91 -20.78
CA SER A 362 -18.07 3.55 -21.98
C SER A 362 -17.43 2.32 -22.61
N ASP A 363 -18.22 1.24 -22.62
CA ASP A 363 -18.18 -0.01 -23.40
C ASP A 363 -16.90 -0.87 -23.46
#